data_AF-A0A120GCU3-F1
#
_entry.id   AF-A0A120GCU3-F1
#
_cell.length_a   1.000
_cell.length_b   1.000
_cell.length_c   1.000
_cell.angle_alpha   90.00
_cell.angle_beta   90.00
_cell.angle_gamma   90.00
#
_symmetry.space_group_name_H-M   'P 1'
#
loop_
_entity.id
_entity.type
_entity.pdbx_description
1 polymer ?
#
loop_
_entity_poly.entity_id
_entity_poly.type
_entity_poly.pdbx_seq_one_letter_code
_entity_poly.pdbx_strand_id
1 'polypeptide(L)' 'MLSSVICKVGSHNVNRRRVWHDGINFRTKCTRCSAPLIRDHQKGWRPLDEERDLRAERLPHPRHA' A
#
# COMPACT_ATOMS: atom_id res chain seq x y z
N MET A 1 11.85 -7.72 -14.80
CA MET A 1 10.57 -7.03 -15.09
C MET A 1 9.31 -7.90 -14.90
N LEU A 2 9.42 -9.23 -14.74
CA LEU A 2 8.27 -10.13 -14.55
C LEU A 2 7.55 -9.99 -13.19
N SER A 3 8.23 -9.48 -12.18
CA SER A 3 7.74 -9.41 -10.79
C SER A 3 6.52 -8.48 -10.60
N SER A 4 6.38 -7.44 -11.42
CA SER A 4 5.23 -6.53 -11.35
C SER A 4 3.98 -7.15 -11.98
N VAL A 5 4.13 -7.94 -13.04
CA VAL A 5 3.03 -8.59 -13.76
C VAL A 5 2.38 -9.67 -12.88
N ILE A 6 3.20 -10.46 -12.18
CA ILE A 6 2.71 -11.47 -11.23
C ILE A 6 1.90 -10.83 -10.09
N CYS A 7 2.31 -9.65 -9.62
CA CYS A 7 1.58 -8.95 -8.57
C CYS A 7 0.33 -8.21 -9.08
N LYS A 8 0.25 -7.90 -10.39
CA LYS A 8 -0.96 -7.33 -11.02
C LYS A 8 -2.05 -8.38 -11.22
N VAL A 9 -1.67 -9.63 -11.51
CA VAL A 9 -2.61 -10.73 -11.79
C VAL A 9 -2.91 -11.55 -10.53
N GLY A 10 -2.00 -11.58 -9.57
CA GLY A 10 -2.13 -12.28 -8.28
C GLY A 10 -2.28 -11.35 -7.08
N SER A 11 -2.27 -11.93 -5.88
CA SER A 11 -2.28 -11.15 -4.63
C SER A 11 -0.92 -10.53 -4.33
N HIS A 12 -0.90 -9.24 -3.99
CA HIS A 12 0.32 -8.56 -3.54
C HIS A 12 0.84 -9.15 -2.23
N ASN A 13 2.16 -9.29 -2.12
CA ASN A 13 2.79 -9.74 -0.87
C ASN A 13 2.95 -8.55 0.08
N VAL A 14 2.03 -8.45 1.04
CA VAL A 14 1.96 -7.37 2.04
C VAL A 14 3.17 -7.41 2.96
N ASN A 15 3.95 -6.33 3.03
CA ASN A 15 5.00 -6.20 4.04
C ASN A 15 4.41 -5.86 5.41
N ARG A 16 4.00 -6.89 6.16
CA ARG A 16 3.45 -6.74 7.51
C ARG A 16 4.44 -6.19 8.54
N ARG A 17 5.74 -6.22 8.25
CA ARG A 17 6.81 -5.72 9.14
C ARG A 17 7.06 -4.22 8.98
N ARG A 18 6.57 -3.60 7.90
CA ARG A 18 6.76 -2.18 7.58
C ARG A 18 5.44 -1.49 7.27
N VAL A 19 4.44 -1.76 8.12
CA VAL A 19 3.14 -1.08 8.06
C VAL A 19 3.23 0.23 8.85
N TRP A 20 2.66 1.29 8.31
CA TRP A 20 2.47 2.56 9.03
C TRP A 20 1.03 3.04 8.88
N HIS A 21 0.58 3.90 9.78
CA HIS A 21 -0.72 4.56 9.68
C HIS A 21 -0.51 5.97 9.10
N ASP A 22 -1.20 6.32 8.03
CA ASP A 22 -1.07 7.62 7.36
C ASP A 22 -2.04 8.69 7.90
N GLY A 23 -2.58 8.47 9.10
CA GLY A 23 -3.62 9.30 9.70
C GLY A 23 -5.04 8.90 9.29
N ILE A 24 -5.21 8.14 8.21
CA ILE A 24 -6.54 7.69 7.72
C ILE A 24 -6.61 6.17 7.65
N ASN A 25 -5.63 5.53 7.02
CA ASN A 25 -5.57 4.08 6.80
C ASN A 25 -4.17 3.54 7.13
N PHE A 26 -4.09 2.22 7.31
CA PHE A 26 -2.81 1.54 7.31
C PHE A 26 -2.27 1.39 5.88
N ARG A 27 -1.00 1.73 5.69
CA ARG A 27 -0.28 1.61 4.42
C ARG A 27 0.96 0.75 4.57
N THR A 28 1.36 0.15 3.45
CA THR A 28 2.60 -0.60 3.33
C THR A 28 3.06 -0.62 1.87
N LYS A 29 4.14 -1.34 1.58
CA LYS A 29 4.58 -1.66 0.23
C LYS A 29 4.61 -3.17 0.02
N CYS A 30 4.36 -3.60 -1.21
CA CYS A 30 4.56 -4.99 -1.60
C CYS A 30 6.05 -5.36 -1.45
N THR A 31 6.38 -6.48 -0.80
CA THR A 31 7.78 -6.93 -0.66
C THR A 31 8.41 -7.37 -1.99
N ARG A 32 7.59 -7.73 -2.98
CA ARG A 32 8.05 -8.22 -4.30
C ARG A 32 8.19 -7.13 -5.35
N CYS A 33 7.16 -6.30 -5.52
CA CYS A 33 7.11 -5.29 -6.57
C CYS A 33 7.19 -3.85 -6.05
N SER A 34 7.35 -3.65 -4.74
CA SER A 34 7.38 -2.33 -4.09
C SER A 34 6.13 -1.47 -4.27
N ALA A 35 5.06 -2.01 -4.88
CA ALA A 35 3.82 -1.28 -5.11
C ALA A 35 3.21 -0.79 -3.79
N PRO A 36 2.71 0.45 -3.73
CA PRO A 36 2.04 0.98 -2.55
C PRO A 36 0.73 0.23 -2.32
N LEU A 37 0.52 -0.22 -1.08
CA LEU A 37 -0.67 -0.92 -0.65
C LEU A 37 -1.34 -0.14 0.48
N ILE A 38 -2.67 -0.18 0.51
CA ILE A 38 -3.52 0.40 1.53
C ILE A 38 -4.43 -0.68 2.11
N ARG A 39 -4.67 -0.63 3.42
CA ARG A 39 -5.60 -1.52 4.10
C ARG A 39 -6.99 -0.92 4.03
N ASP A 40 -7.82 -1.53 3.21
CA ASP A 40 -9.25 -1.31 3.20
C ASP A 40 -9.86 -1.93 4.46
N HIS A 41 -10.70 -1.18 5.18
CA HIS A 41 -11.34 -1.63 6.40
C HIS A 41 -12.23 -2.86 6.19
N GLN A 42 -12.78 -3.05 4.98
CA GLN A 42 -13.71 -4.14 4.68
C GLN A 42 -13.06 -5.28 3.87
N LYS A 43 -12.16 -4.95 2.94
CA LYS A 43 -11.63 -5.90 1.95
C LYS A 43 -10.18 -6.32 2.19
N GLY A 44 -9.54 -5.79 3.22
CA GLY A 44 -8.14 -6.09 3.53
C GLY A 44 -7.15 -5.29 2.68
N TRP A 45 -5.99 -5.86 2.39
CA TRP A 45 -4.92 -5.14 1.68
C TRP A 45 -5.17 -5.09 0.18
N ARG A 46 -5.16 -3.89 -0.38
CA ARG A 46 -5.30 -3.64 -1.82
C ARG A 46 -4.27 -2.62 -2.31
N PRO A 47 -4.03 -2.52 -3.62
CA PRO A 47 -3.25 -1.44 -4.20
C PRO A 47 -3.82 -0.08 -3.78
N LEU A 48 -2.92 0.86 -3.50
CA LEU A 48 -3.29 2.26 -3.38
C LEU A 48 -3.80 2.72 -4.74
N ASP A 49 -5.03 3.22 -4.75
CA ASP A 49 -5.64 3.82 -5.91
C ASP A 49 -5.48 5.33 -5.76
N GLU A 50 -4.65 5.96 -6.59
CA GLU A 50 -4.36 7.39 -6.44
C GLU A 50 -5.62 8.25 -6.62
N GLU A 51 -6.54 7.90 -7.52
CA GLU A 51 -7.75 8.69 -7.75
C GLU A 51 -8.71 8.63 -6.54
N ARG A 52 -8.81 7.46 -5.90
CA ARG A 52 -9.70 7.25 -4.75
C ARG A 52 -9.04 7.55 -3.40
N ASP A 53 -7.74 7.34 -3.32
CA ASP A 53 -6.94 7.33 -2.10
C ASP A 53 -5.83 8.40 -2.09
N LEU A 54 -5.85 9.40 -2.97
CA LEU A 54 -5.17 10.68 -2.71
C LEU A 54 -6.11 11.56 -1.88
N ARG A 55 -5.68 11.86 -0.64
CA ARG A 55 -6.33 12.87 0.21
C ARG A 55 -5.21 13.75 0.77
N ALA A 56 -5.43 15.06 0.75
CA ALA A 56 -4.44 16.03 1.21
C ALA A 56 -4.07 15.87 2.70
N GLU A 57 -4.98 15.30 3.49
CA GLU A 57 -4.82 15.07 4.93
C GLU A 57 -3.92 13.87 5.28
N ARG A 58 -3.50 13.07 4.29
CA ARG A 58 -2.66 11.89 4.55
C ARG A 58 -1.26 12.28 4.98
N LEU A 59 -0.83 11.75 6.11
CA LEU A 59 0.51 11.94 6.64
C LEU A 59 1.54 11.17 5.81
N PRO A 60 2.74 11.74 5.61
CA PRO A 60 3.83 11.05 4.95
C PRO A 60 4.29 9.85 5.78
N HIS A 61 5.05 8.96 5.14
CA HIS A 61 5.67 7.85 5.85
C HIS A 61 6.58 8.40 6.98
N PRO A 62 6.51 7.89 8.22
CA PRO A 62 7.21 8.48 9.38
C PRO A 62 8.74 8.51 9.27
N ARG A 63 9.32 7.68 8.40
CA ARG A 63 10.78 7.71 8.06
C ARG A 63 11.17 8.71 6.96
N HIS A 64 10.19 9.42 6.40
CA HIS A 64 10.36 10.47 5.40
C HIS A 64 9.69 11.78 5.88
N ALA A 65 9.42 11.90 7.18
CA ALA A 65 8.93 13.11 7.83
C ALA A 65 10.10 14.06 8.13
#